data_AF-A0A6J2XV63-F1
#
_entry.id   AF-A0A6J2XV63-F1
#
_cell.length_a   1.000
_cell.length_b   1.000
_cell.length_c   1.000
_cell.angle_alpha   90.00
_cell.angle_beta   90.00
_cell.angle_gamma   90.00
#
_symmetry.space_group_name_H-M   'P 1'
#
loop_
_entity.id
_entity.type
_entity.pdbx_description
1 polymer ?
#
loop_
_entity_poly.entity_id
_entity_poly.type
_entity_poly.pdbx_seq_one_letter_code
_entity_poly.pdbx_strand_id
1 'polypeptide(L)'
;MEIGVVKIAEDSDFAMLKRLVDNHDSWRLEYENKPDQIKVWSKTTSTSSFRMVKIHSVFNKISAETMFDVLHDPDYRKEWDEHMMASIDIGYLNPNNDVGYYALSCPSPLKNRDFVLQRSWLDMNDEKLILNHSVNHKDYGPRREFIRAVSYLTGFVVRRRNEGCFLGYISQTDPRGKLPSWLVNKVTQKLAPNVVKQLKLAAEGYEMWKIRQKNPLLKPWINPEQILGPKISIADVSYSTAKVDQHLPHTDLGLTKND
;
A
#
# COMPACT_ATOMS: atom_id res chain seq x y z
N MET A 1 6.21 1.60 14.82
CA MET A 1 7.19 1.95 13.78
C MET A 1 7.54 3.40 13.98
N GLU A 2 8.75 3.63 14.46
CA GLU A 2 9.33 4.97 14.37
C GLU A 2 9.49 5.30 12.89
N ILE A 3 8.92 6.42 12.48
CA ILE A 3 9.03 6.89 11.09
C ILE A 3 10.50 7.20 10.86
N GLY A 4 11.19 6.43 10.02
CA GLY A 4 12.65 6.58 9.95
C GLY A 4 13.45 5.30 9.79
N VAL A 5 12.89 4.17 10.20
CA VAL A 5 13.70 2.98 10.46
C VAL A 5 13.38 1.88 9.48
N VAL A 6 14.36 1.51 8.66
CA VAL A 6 14.33 0.27 7.87
C VAL A 6 14.53 -0.88 8.84
N LYS A 7 13.44 -1.57 9.15
CA LYS A 7 13.46 -2.79 9.94
C LYS A 7 12.33 -3.71 9.50
N ILE A 8 12.51 -5.00 9.74
CA ILE A 8 11.41 -5.96 9.69
C ILE A 8 10.38 -5.56 10.76
N ALA A 9 9.09 -5.58 10.40
CA ALA A 9 8.03 -5.25 11.34
C ALA A 9 7.98 -6.22 12.51
N GLU A 10 7.79 -5.68 13.71
CA GLU A 10 7.59 -6.43 14.95
C GLU A 10 6.13 -6.34 15.40
N ASP A 11 5.73 -7.15 16.37
CA ASP A 11 4.36 -7.15 16.92
C ASP A 11 3.90 -5.75 17.39
N SER A 12 4.83 -4.95 17.91
CA SER A 12 4.56 -3.57 18.34
C SER A 12 4.15 -2.66 17.18
N ASP A 13 4.64 -2.91 15.96
CA ASP A 13 4.30 -2.17 14.74
C ASP A 13 2.88 -2.51 14.29
N PHE A 14 2.53 -3.79 14.30
CA PHE A 14 1.18 -4.26 14.00
C PHE A 14 0.15 -3.79 15.05
N ALA A 15 0.51 -3.81 16.33
CA ALA A 15 -0.31 -3.26 17.41
C ALA A 15 -0.53 -1.74 17.25
N MET A 16 0.49 -1.01 16.78
CA MET A 16 0.37 0.41 16.46
C MET A 16 -0.59 0.65 15.29
N LEU A 17 -0.50 -0.14 14.22
CA LEU A 17 -1.45 -0.06 13.09
C LEU A 17 -2.90 -0.30 13.55
N LYS A 18 -3.14 -1.35 14.34
CA LYS A 18 -4.47 -1.65 14.89
C LYS A 18 -5.02 -0.47 15.70
N ARG A 19 -4.21 0.08 16.60
CA ARG A 19 -4.58 1.26 17.39
C ARG A 19 -4.87 2.47 16.49
N LEU A 20 -4.10 2.70 15.43
CA LEU A 20 -4.38 3.77 14.48
C LEU A 20 -5.73 3.57 13.78
N VAL A 21 -6.11 2.34 13.44
CA VAL A 21 -7.44 2.02 12.88
C VAL A 21 -8.53 2.22 13.93
N ASP A 22 -8.41 1.60 15.09
CA ASP A 22 -9.50 1.47 16.07
C ASP A 22 -9.76 2.75 16.89
N ASN A 23 -8.73 3.55 17.14
CA ASN A 23 -8.85 4.75 17.97
C ASN A 23 -9.20 5.98 17.11
N HIS A 24 -10.23 6.73 17.50
CA HIS A 24 -10.71 7.93 16.80
C HIS A 24 -10.27 9.25 17.45
N ASP A 25 -9.43 9.21 18.47
CA ASP A 25 -8.95 10.39 19.18
C ASP A 25 -8.07 11.27 18.28
N SER A 26 -8.40 12.55 18.26
CA SER A 26 -7.78 13.56 17.39
C SER A 26 -7.91 13.26 15.88
N TRP A 27 -8.83 12.37 15.49
CA TRP A 27 -9.23 12.17 14.10
C TRP A 27 -10.47 13.00 13.79
N ARG A 28 -10.45 13.74 12.68
CA ARG A 28 -11.63 14.42 12.17
C ARG A 28 -12.32 13.54 11.14
N LEU A 29 -13.62 13.25 11.32
CA LEU A 29 -14.44 12.59 10.30
C LEU A 29 -14.67 13.58 9.14
N GLU A 30 -14.28 13.19 7.93
CA GLU A 30 -14.36 14.04 6.72
C GLU A 30 -15.48 13.57 5.78
N TYR A 31 -15.81 12.28 5.81
CA TYR A 31 -16.84 11.68 4.97
C TYR A 31 -17.44 10.45 5.64
N GLU A 32 -18.75 10.29 5.49
CA GLU A 32 -19.48 9.08 5.89
C GLU A 32 -20.56 8.77 4.85
N ASN A 33 -20.59 7.52 4.38
CA ASN A 33 -21.64 6.97 3.55
C ASN A 33 -22.18 5.73 4.27
N LYS A 34 -23.37 5.87 4.86
CA LYS A 34 -24.01 4.80 5.64
C LYS A 34 -24.45 3.62 4.77
N PRO A 35 -25.11 3.82 3.61
CA PRO A 35 -25.46 2.71 2.71
C PRO A 35 -24.28 1.82 2.32
N ASP A 36 -23.16 2.42 1.92
CA ASP A 36 -21.95 1.68 1.51
C ASP A 36 -21.04 1.32 2.70
N GLN A 37 -21.42 1.71 3.92
CA GLN A 37 -20.66 1.51 5.17
C GLN A 37 -19.21 2.02 5.10
N ILE A 38 -19.01 3.19 4.47
CA ILE A 38 -17.70 3.83 4.30
C ILE A 38 -17.58 5.02 5.25
N LYS A 39 -16.45 5.13 5.95
CA LYS A 39 -16.09 6.32 6.74
C LYS A 39 -14.65 6.71 6.47
N VAL A 40 -14.40 8.00 6.33
CA VAL A 40 -13.07 8.56 6.07
C VAL A 40 -12.76 9.61 7.12
N TRP A 41 -11.60 9.47 7.77
CA TRP A 41 -11.09 10.46 8.70
C TRP A 41 -9.74 11.01 8.23
N SER A 42 -9.40 12.19 8.72
CA SER A 42 -8.06 12.74 8.59
C SER A 42 -7.49 13.19 9.93
N LYS A 43 -6.17 13.17 10.06
CA LYS A 43 -5.44 13.62 11.24
C LYS A 43 -4.17 14.35 10.82
N THR A 44 -3.93 15.52 11.40
CA THR A 44 -2.64 16.21 11.29
C THR A 44 -1.62 15.50 12.17
N THR A 45 -0.38 15.41 11.71
CA THR A 45 0.72 14.80 12.46
C THR A 45 1.95 15.71 12.37
N SER A 46 2.94 15.51 13.25
CA SER A 46 4.21 16.24 13.20
C SER A 46 5.12 15.79 12.05
N THR A 47 4.88 14.61 11.49
CA THR A 47 5.71 13.97 10.47
C THR A 47 5.67 14.68 9.11
N SER A 48 4.52 15.25 8.74
CA SER A 48 4.32 15.84 7.42
C SER A 48 3.20 16.86 7.41
N SER A 49 3.27 17.83 6.48
CA SER A 49 2.19 18.77 6.20
C SER A 49 0.98 18.11 5.50
N PHE A 50 1.18 16.91 4.95
CA PHE A 50 0.10 16.06 4.44
C PHE A 50 -0.55 15.30 5.60
N ARG A 51 -1.88 15.28 5.61
CA ARG A 51 -2.65 14.63 6.68
C ARG A 51 -2.56 13.11 6.54
N MET A 52 -2.51 12.44 7.67
CA MET A 52 -2.79 11.01 7.72
C MET A 52 -4.28 10.79 7.44
N VAL A 53 -4.59 9.79 6.64
CA VAL A 53 -5.94 9.40 6.26
C VAL A 53 -6.24 8.03 6.82
N LYS A 54 -7.48 7.88 7.32
CA LYS A 54 -8.05 6.61 7.76
C LYS A 54 -9.32 6.34 6.98
N ILE A 55 -9.49 5.10 6.51
CA ILE A 55 -10.73 4.65 5.89
C ILE A 55 -11.21 3.41 6.62
N HIS A 56 -12.48 3.37 7.00
CA HIS A 56 -13.18 2.16 7.41
C HIS A 56 -14.20 1.81 6.34
N SER A 57 -14.23 0.54 5.95
CA SER A 57 -15.23 -0.01 5.03
C SER A 57 -15.66 -1.39 5.49
N VAL A 58 -16.89 -1.75 5.15
CA VAL A 58 -17.42 -3.11 5.30
C VAL A 58 -17.75 -3.66 3.93
N PHE A 59 -17.30 -4.88 3.67
CA PHE A 59 -17.58 -5.60 2.45
C PHE A 59 -18.40 -6.85 2.76
N ASN A 60 -19.70 -6.77 2.55
CA ASN A 60 -20.59 -7.92 2.70
C ASN A 60 -20.27 -8.96 1.61
N LYS A 61 -20.36 -10.25 1.94
CA LYS A 61 -20.12 -11.40 1.03
C LYS A 61 -18.69 -11.54 0.47
N ILE A 62 -17.76 -10.66 0.84
CA ILE A 62 -16.34 -10.80 0.53
C ILE A 62 -15.63 -11.32 1.78
N SER A 63 -15.01 -12.50 1.69
CA SER A 63 -14.28 -13.10 2.81
C SER A 63 -13.03 -12.27 3.17
N ALA A 64 -12.54 -12.43 4.40
CA ALA A 64 -11.29 -11.79 4.81
C ALA A 64 -10.10 -12.33 4.00
N GLU A 65 -10.15 -13.60 3.60
CA GLU A 65 -9.16 -14.30 2.78
C GLU A 65 -9.10 -13.70 1.37
N THR A 66 -10.24 -13.57 0.69
CA THR A 66 -10.32 -12.98 -0.64
C THR A 66 -9.83 -11.53 -0.62
N MET A 67 -10.22 -10.74 0.38
CA MET A 67 -9.73 -9.36 0.51
C MET A 67 -8.21 -9.32 0.73
N PHE A 68 -7.67 -10.20 1.56
CA PHE A 68 -6.24 -10.28 1.81
C PHE A 68 -5.44 -10.68 0.58
N ASP A 69 -5.97 -11.61 -0.21
CA ASP A 69 -5.39 -12.02 -1.48
C ASP A 69 -5.38 -10.88 -2.50
N VAL A 70 -6.49 -10.15 -2.66
CA VAL A 70 -6.58 -8.97 -3.55
C VAL A 70 -5.56 -7.89 -3.19
N LEU A 71 -5.28 -7.72 -1.89
CA LEU A 71 -4.29 -6.75 -1.41
C LEU A 71 -2.83 -7.21 -1.63
N HIS A 72 -2.59 -8.52 -1.78
CA HIS A 72 -1.25 -9.07 -1.98
C HIS A 72 -0.89 -9.32 -3.43
N ASP A 73 -1.83 -9.83 -4.24
CA ASP A 73 -1.56 -10.36 -5.57
C ASP A 73 -1.10 -9.24 -6.53
N PRO A 74 0.21 -9.18 -6.86
CA PRO A 74 0.76 -8.09 -7.67
C PRO A 74 0.38 -8.23 -9.14
N ASP A 75 0.04 -9.43 -9.61
CA ASP A 75 -0.43 -9.66 -10.97
C ASP A 75 -1.88 -9.20 -11.08
N TYR A 76 -2.72 -9.51 -10.10
CA TYR A 76 -4.08 -9.00 -10.10
C TYR A 76 -4.13 -7.49 -9.95
N ARG A 77 -3.21 -6.90 -9.19
CA ARG A 77 -3.17 -5.44 -8.99
C ARG A 77 -3.11 -4.66 -10.31
N LYS A 78 -2.44 -5.19 -11.34
CA LYS A 78 -2.33 -4.57 -12.67
C LYS A 78 -3.65 -4.55 -13.43
N GLU A 79 -4.56 -5.48 -13.12
CA GLU A 79 -5.85 -5.64 -13.80
C GLU A 79 -6.91 -4.65 -13.30
N TRP A 80 -6.90 -4.34 -12.00
CA TRP A 80 -7.97 -3.53 -11.38
C TRP A 80 -7.53 -2.14 -10.91
N ASP A 81 -6.23 -1.89 -10.72
CA ASP A 81 -5.73 -0.56 -10.38
C ASP A 81 -5.36 0.22 -11.65
N GLU A 82 -6.30 1.00 -12.16
CA GLU A 82 -6.14 1.84 -13.36
C GLU A 82 -4.96 2.83 -13.26
N HIS A 83 -4.47 3.12 -12.05
CA HIS A 83 -3.32 4.00 -11.85
C HIS A 83 -1.99 3.26 -11.82
N MET A 84 -1.98 1.93 -11.73
CA MET A 84 -0.76 1.14 -11.68
C MET A 84 -0.08 1.11 -13.04
N MET A 85 1.11 1.70 -13.13
CA MET A 85 1.93 1.70 -14.35
C MET A 85 2.96 0.57 -14.35
N ALA A 86 3.53 0.27 -13.19
CA ALA A 86 4.49 -0.82 -13.02
C ALA A 86 4.49 -1.31 -11.57
N SER A 87 4.60 -2.62 -11.40
CA SER A 87 4.86 -3.29 -10.12
C SER A 87 5.97 -4.30 -10.35
N ILE A 88 7.09 -4.14 -9.64
CA ILE A 88 8.24 -5.05 -9.72
C ILE A 88 8.55 -5.53 -8.30
N ASP A 89 8.53 -6.84 -8.11
CA ASP A 89 9.01 -7.47 -6.88
C ASP A 89 10.55 -7.46 -6.91
N ILE A 90 11.17 -6.68 -6.02
CA ILE A 90 12.63 -6.57 -5.94
C ILE A 90 13.21 -7.82 -5.26
N GLY A 91 12.54 -8.29 -4.21
CA GLY A 91 12.90 -9.50 -3.50
C GLY A 91 12.31 -9.53 -2.09
N TYR A 92 12.65 -10.57 -1.33
CA TYR A 92 12.17 -10.75 0.03
C TYR A 92 13.30 -10.68 1.07
N LEU A 93 12.99 -10.10 2.23
CA LEU A 93 13.87 -10.11 3.39
C LEU A 93 13.65 -11.37 4.23
N ASN A 94 12.38 -11.77 4.39
CA ASN A 94 11.94 -12.99 5.07
C ASN A 94 10.56 -13.44 4.52
N PRO A 95 10.01 -14.59 4.98
CA PRO A 95 8.72 -15.11 4.50
C PRO A 95 7.52 -14.16 4.52
N ASN A 96 7.54 -13.14 5.38
CA ASN A 96 6.45 -12.19 5.58
C ASN A 96 6.90 -10.74 5.35
N ASN A 97 7.98 -10.54 4.60
CA ASN A 97 8.56 -9.23 4.34
C ASN A 97 9.22 -9.17 2.97
N ASP A 98 8.70 -8.29 2.12
CA ASP A 98 9.22 -8.03 0.79
C ASP A 98 9.57 -6.56 0.55
N VAL A 99 10.33 -6.33 -0.52
CA VAL A 99 10.60 -5.01 -1.06
C VAL A 99 10.14 -4.99 -2.53
N GLY A 100 9.36 -3.98 -2.88
CA GLY A 100 8.78 -3.82 -4.21
C GLY A 100 8.91 -2.39 -4.73
N TYR A 101 9.02 -2.26 -6.05
CA TYR A 101 8.95 -0.98 -6.76
C TYR A 101 7.56 -0.82 -7.40
N TYR A 102 6.97 0.37 -7.22
CA TYR A 102 5.66 0.72 -7.73
C TYR A 102 5.70 2.05 -8.46
N ALA A 103 5.12 2.12 -9.66
CA ALA A 103 4.94 3.36 -10.40
C ALA A 103 3.44 3.61 -10.62
N LEU A 104 2.99 4.82 -10.31
CA LEU A 104 1.59 5.23 -10.38
C LEU A 104 1.42 6.43 -11.32
N SER A 105 0.40 6.34 -12.17
CA SER A 105 -0.03 7.45 -13.02
C SER A 105 -0.69 8.53 -12.17
N CYS A 106 -0.46 9.80 -12.54
CA CYS A 106 -1.14 10.94 -11.95
C CYS A 106 -1.91 11.70 -13.05
N PRO A 107 -3.06 12.33 -12.72
CA PRO A 107 -3.77 13.15 -13.69
C PRO A 107 -2.88 14.28 -14.23
N SER A 108 -2.83 14.41 -15.55
CA SER A 108 -2.13 15.53 -16.21
C SER A 108 -2.66 16.88 -15.68
N PRO A 109 -1.79 17.89 -15.40
CA PRO A 109 -0.37 17.98 -15.74
C PRO A 109 0.60 17.48 -14.64
N LEU A 110 0.13 16.69 -13.67
CA LEU A 110 0.99 16.20 -12.61
C LEU A 110 1.91 15.09 -13.11
N LYS A 111 3.19 15.20 -12.79
CA LYS A 111 4.16 14.13 -13.06
C LYS A 111 3.81 12.85 -12.30
N ASN A 112 4.05 11.69 -12.88
CA ASN A 112 3.77 10.40 -12.24
C ASN A 112 4.63 10.20 -10.98
N ARG A 113 4.18 9.33 -10.07
CA ARG A 113 4.90 9.03 -8.82
C ARG A 113 5.44 7.62 -8.84
N ASP A 114 6.60 7.42 -8.23
CA ASP A 114 7.13 6.10 -7.95
C ASP A 114 7.44 5.94 -6.46
N PHE A 115 7.45 4.68 -6.02
CA PHE A 115 7.77 4.26 -4.66
C PHE A 115 8.68 3.05 -4.71
N VAL A 116 9.58 2.95 -3.73
CA VAL A 116 10.17 1.68 -3.32
C VAL A 116 9.65 1.44 -1.91
N LEU A 117 8.94 0.33 -1.71
CA LEU A 117 8.25 0.04 -0.46
C LEU A 117 8.78 -1.26 0.12
N GLN A 118 9.11 -1.22 1.41
CA GLN A 118 9.22 -2.45 2.20
C GLN A 118 7.85 -2.74 2.80
N ARG A 119 7.33 -3.95 2.61
CA ARG A 119 6.02 -4.38 3.11
C ARG A 119 6.19 -5.58 4.02
N SER A 120 5.39 -5.62 5.07
CA SER A 120 5.33 -6.73 6.02
C SER A 120 3.87 -7.08 6.31
N TRP A 121 3.60 -8.36 6.54
CA TRP A 121 2.23 -8.82 6.82
C TRP A 121 2.19 -9.84 7.95
N LEU A 122 1.03 -9.93 8.59
CA LEU A 122 0.74 -10.86 9.67
C LEU A 122 -0.69 -11.39 9.48
N ASP A 123 -0.83 -12.72 9.40
CA ASP A 123 -2.12 -13.40 9.36
C ASP A 123 -2.38 -14.12 10.69
N MET A 124 -3.39 -13.66 11.43
CA MET A 124 -3.85 -14.27 12.69
C MET A 124 -5.19 -15.00 12.52
N ASN A 125 -5.46 -15.50 11.31
CA ASN A 125 -6.73 -16.08 10.86
C ASN A 125 -7.89 -15.07 10.81
N ASP A 126 -8.40 -14.65 11.98
CA ASP A 126 -9.57 -13.77 12.09
C ASP A 126 -9.25 -12.30 11.81
N GLU A 127 -7.98 -11.93 11.92
CA GLU A 127 -7.47 -10.60 11.60
C GLU A 127 -6.18 -10.72 10.78
N LYS A 128 -6.13 -10.00 9.67
CA LYS A 128 -5.01 -10.01 8.73
C LYS A 128 -4.51 -8.59 8.54
N LEU A 129 -3.20 -8.40 8.67
CA LEU A 129 -2.56 -7.09 8.74
C LEU A 129 -1.49 -6.98 7.67
N ILE A 130 -1.44 -5.82 7.00
CA ILE A 130 -0.39 -5.47 6.04
C ILE A 130 0.08 -4.08 6.40
N LEU A 131 1.39 -3.86 6.43
CA LEU A 131 1.98 -2.53 6.56
C LEU A 131 3.12 -2.36 5.59
N ASN A 132 3.30 -1.14 5.09
CA ASN A 132 4.44 -0.77 4.27
C ASN A 132 4.89 0.66 4.56
N HIS A 133 6.14 0.92 4.22
CA HIS A 133 6.75 2.25 4.25
C HIS A 133 7.82 2.34 3.17
N SER A 134 8.16 3.57 2.79
CA SER A 134 9.17 3.83 1.78
C SER A 134 10.58 3.58 2.29
N VAL A 135 11.36 2.89 1.45
CA VAL A 135 12.78 2.64 1.64
C VAL A 135 13.55 3.08 0.39
N ASN A 136 14.85 3.25 0.51
CA ASN A 136 15.77 3.33 -0.62
C ASN A 136 16.36 1.93 -0.85
N HIS A 137 16.56 1.56 -2.10
CA HIS A 137 17.27 0.33 -2.47
C HIS A 137 18.43 0.72 -3.39
N LYS A 138 19.61 0.11 -3.20
CA LYS A 138 20.84 0.46 -3.93
C LYS A 138 20.67 0.50 -5.46
N ASP A 139 19.86 -0.42 -5.99
CA ASP A 139 19.63 -0.59 -7.43
C ASP A 139 18.36 0.14 -7.94
N TYR A 140 17.58 0.80 -7.07
CA TYR A 140 16.31 1.46 -7.44
C TYR A 140 16.31 2.93 -7.01
N GLY A 141 17.30 3.67 -7.53
CA GLY A 141 17.43 5.12 -7.34
C GLY A 141 16.25 5.91 -7.94
N PRO A 142 16.11 7.22 -7.61
CA PRO A 142 15.09 8.07 -8.21
C PRO A 142 15.19 8.09 -9.73
N ARG A 143 14.05 8.08 -10.41
CA ARG A 143 14.01 8.09 -11.88
C ARG A 143 13.57 9.46 -12.40
N ARG A 144 14.17 9.90 -13.50
CA ARG A 144 13.84 11.21 -14.08
C ARG A 144 12.37 11.33 -14.44
N GLU A 145 11.68 10.24 -14.77
CA GLU A 145 10.33 10.35 -15.35
C GLU A 145 9.23 10.36 -14.28
N PHE A 146 9.62 10.12 -13.02
CA PHE A 146 8.74 10.07 -11.86
C PHE A 146 9.18 11.09 -10.80
N ILE A 147 8.29 11.35 -9.84
CA ILE A 147 8.64 11.97 -8.57
C ILE A 147 8.61 10.86 -7.52
N ARG A 148 9.76 10.58 -6.89
CA ARG A 148 9.85 9.63 -5.77
C ARG A 148 9.05 10.15 -4.59
N ALA A 149 7.87 9.57 -4.38
CA ALA A 149 7.02 9.88 -3.24
C ALA A 149 7.46 9.06 -2.01
N VAL A 150 7.00 9.47 -0.83
CA VAL A 150 7.35 8.82 0.45
C VAL A 150 6.08 8.39 1.17
N SER A 151 5.89 7.08 1.30
CA SER A 151 4.93 6.48 2.23
C SER A 151 5.62 6.39 3.59
N TYR A 152 5.25 7.25 4.54
CA TYR A 152 5.74 7.13 5.92
C TYR A 152 5.14 5.92 6.62
N LEU A 153 3.85 5.65 6.34
CA LEU A 153 3.13 4.46 6.77
C LEU A 153 1.93 4.29 5.84
N THR A 154 1.78 3.11 5.26
CA THR A 154 0.49 2.66 4.73
C THR A 154 0.19 1.29 5.33
N GLY A 155 -1.05 1.06 5.74
CA GLY A 155 -1.43 -0.22 6.31
C GLY A 155 -2.89 -0.58 6.13
N PHE A 156 -3.15 -1.88 6.15
CA PHE A 156 -4.45 -2.50 6.02
C PHE A 156 -4.71 -3.42 7.21
N VAL A 157 -5.94 -3.37 7.73
CA VAL A 157 -6.44 -4.25 8.79
C VAL A 157 -7.72 -4.89 8.27
N VAL A 158 -7.65 -6.17 7.93
CA VAL A 158 -8.79 -6.96 7.48
C VAL A 158 -9.29 -7.79 8.65
N ARG A 159 -10.57 -7.69 8.99
CA ARG A 159 -11.18 -8.51 10.06
C ARG A 159 -12.35 -9.30 9.52
N ARG A 160 -12.39 -10.58 9.87
CA ARG A 160 -13.53 -11.45 9.55
C ARG A 160 -14.79 -10.94 10.25
N ARG A 161 -15.93 -11.05 9.57
CA ARG A 161 -17.26 -10.81 10.12
C ARG A 161 -18.16 -12.00 9.82
N ASN A 162 -19.32 -12.06 10.48
CA ASN A 162 -20.34 -13.07 10.17
C ASN A 162 -20.74 -13.05 8.69
N GLU A 163 -20.86 -11.84 8.11
CA GLU A 163 -21.15 -11.64 6.70
C GLU A 163 -20.06 -10.78 6.06
N GLY A 164 -19.05 -11.44 5.50
CA GLY A 164 -17.94 -10.81 4.79
C GLY A 164 -16.81 -10.31 5.70
N CYS A 165 -16.28 -9.13 5.44
CA CYS A 165 -15.14 -8.57 6.18
C CYS A 165 -15.23 -7.06 6.44
N PHE A 166 -14.50 -6.62 7.46
CA PHE A 166 -14.16 -5.21 7.68
C PHE A 166 -12.77 -4.92 7.13
N LEU A 167 -12.59 -3.73 6.55
CA LEU A 167 -11.31 -3.19 6.14
C LEU A 167 -11.07 -1.84 6.83
N GLY A 168 -9.99 -1.77 7.62
CA GLY A 168 -9.36 -0.54 8.04
C GLY A 168 -8.17 -0.24 7.14
N TYR A 169 -8.04 1.00 6.66
CA TYR A 169 -6.90 1.48 5.91
C TYR A 169 -6.33 2.72 6.57
N ILE A 170 -5.01 2.78 6.69
CA ILE A 170 -4.24 3.94 7.16
C ILE A 170 -3.25 4.32 6.07
N SER A 171 -3.15 5.61 5.75
CA SER A 171 -2.04 6.11 4.94
C SER A 171 -1.57 7.47 5.42
N GLN A 172 -0.25 7.59 5.53
CA GLN A 172 0.46 8.82 5.68
C GLN A 172 1.53 8.90 4.61
N THR A 173 1.26 9.70 3.58
CA THR A 173 2.08 9.77 2.38
C THR A 173 2.38 11.20 2.00
N ASP A 174 3.63 11.48 1.65
CA ASP A 174 4.08 12.71 1.02
C ASP A 174 4.29 12.45 -0.48
N PRO A 175 3.40 12.95 -1.36
CA PRO A 175 3.53 12.76 -2.80
C PRO A 175 4.71 13.54 -3.41
N ARG A 176 5.35 14.42 -2.62
CA ARG A 176 6.40 15.37 -3.00
C ARG A 176 6.04 16.22 -4.23
N GLY A 177 7.01 17.04 -4.64
CA GLY A 177 6.86 17.99 -5.75
C GLY A 177 6.19 19.30 -5.33
N LYS A 178 5.65 20.03 -6.30
CA LYS A 178 5.12 21.39 -6.09
C LYS A 178 3.63 21.43 -5.71
N LEU A 179 3.08 20.31 -5.24
CA LEU A 179 1.67 20.19 -4.88
C LEU A 179 1.42 20.81 -3.50
N PRO A 180 0.52 21.81 -3.36
CA PRO A 180 0.14 22.32 -2.06
C PRO A 180 -0.54 21.24 -1.21
N SER A 181 -0.16 21.13 0.06
CA SER A 181 -0.70 20.11 0.97
C SER A 181 -2.21 20.22 1.16
N TRP A 182 -2.76 21.45 1.22
CA TRP A 182 -4.21 21.66 1.32
C TRP A 182 -5.00 21.05 0.15
N LEU A 183 -4.42 21.07 -1.06
CA LEU A 183 -5.05 20.55 -2.26
C LEU A 183 -5.05 19.02 -2.25
N VAL A 184 -3.89 18.42 -1.96
CA VAL A 184 -3.76 16.95 -1.85
C VAL A 184 -4.69 16.41 -0.77
N ASN A 185 -4.71 17.02 0.41
CA ASN A 185 -5.58 16.60 1.52
C ASN A 185 -7.06 16.61 1.12
N LYS A 186 -7.51 17.62 0.36
CA LYS A 186 -8.91 17.73 -0.10
C LYS A 186 -9.24 16.67 -1.17
N VAL A 187 -8.29 16.36 -2.05
CA VAL A 187 -8.47 15.36 -3.11
C VAL A 187 -8.50 13.94 -2.53
N THR A 188 -7.60 13.60 -1.61
CA THR A 188 -7.55 12.27 -1.01
C THR A 188 -8.86 11.90 -0.32
N GLN A 189 -9.51 12.85 0.36
CA GLN A 189 -10.82 12.65 0.99
C GLN A 189 -11.93 12.32 -0.01
N LYS A 190 -11.89 12.95 -1.19
CA LYS A 190 -12.88 12.74 -2.25
C LYS A 190 -12.64 11.46 -3.06
N LEU A 191 -11.40 11.01 -3.17
CA LEU A 191 -11.03 9.80 -3.91
C LEU A 191 -11.20 8.52 -3.09
N ALA A 192 -11.14 8.61 -1.76
CA ALA A 192 -11.28 7.47 -0.87
C ALA A 192 -12.51 6.58 -1.16
N PRO A 193 -13.73 7.11 -1.39
CA PRO A 193 -14.88 6.27 -1.75
C PRO A 193 -14.72 5.53 -3.08
N ASN A 194 -14.10 6.17 -4.08
CA ASN A 194 -13.85 5.54 -5.38
C ASN A 194 -12.84 4.40 -5.24
N VAL A 195 -11.78 4.58 -4.44
CA VAL A 195 -10.80 3.52 -4.16
C VAL A 195 -11.47 2.32 -3.47
N VAL A 196 -12.33 2.57 -2.49
CA VAL A 196 -13.09 1.51 -1.81
C VAL A 196 -14.02 0.78 -2.78
N LYS A 197 -14.67 1.51 -3.69
CA LYS A 197 -15.52 0.92 -4.73
C LYS A 197 -14.72 0.05 -5.70
N GLN A 198 -13.56 0.50 -6.16
CA GLN A 198 -12.69 -0.30 -7.04
C GLN A 198 -12.19 -1.55 -6.34
N LEU A 199 -11.80 -1.44 -5.06
CA LEU A 199 -11.38 -2.58 -4.26
C LEU A 199 -12.53 -3.59 -4.06
N LYS A 200 -13.78 -3.12 -3.91
CA LYS A 200 -14.97 -4.00 -3.87
C LYS A 200 -15.09 -4.80 -5.17
N LEU A 201 -15.04 -4.13 -6.31
CA LEU A 201 -15.17 -4.77 -7.63
C LEU A 201 -14.04 -5.78 -7.88
N ALA A 202 -12.82 -5.41 -7.51
CA ALA A 202 -11.67 -6.32 -7.56
C ALA A 202 -11.90 -7.56 -6.69
N ALA A 203 -12.38 -7.38 -5.45
CA ALA A 203 -12.63 -8.51 -4.56
C ALA A 203 -13.79 -9.40 -5.03
N GLU A 204 -14.84 -8.84 -5.65
CA GLU A 204 -15.92 -9.61 -6.27
C GLU A 204 -15.42 -10.43 -7.48
N GLY A 205 -14.44 -9.91 -8.23
CA GLY A 205 -13.88 -10.57 -9.42
C GLY A 205 -12.71 -11.52 -9.16
N TYR A 206 -12.09 -11.46 -7.98
CA TYR A 206 -10.78 -12.09 -7.76
C TYR A 206 -10.77 -13.60 -7.94
N GLU A 207 -11.70 -14.34 -7.33
CA GLU A 207 -11.70 -15.81 -7.40
C GLU A 207 -11.86 -16.30 -8.85
N MET A 208 -12.73 -15.65 -9.62
CA MET A 208 -12.93 -15.95 -11.03
C MET A 208 -11.69 -15.64 -11.88
N TRP A 209 -11.01 -14.53 -11.58
CA TRP A 209 -9.75 -14.21 -12.24
C TRP A 209 -8.66 -15.21 -11.86
N LYS A 210 -8.53 -15.56 -10.57
CA LYS A 210 -7.44 -16.40 -10.04
C LYS A 210 -7.49 -17.81 -10.61
N ILE A 211 -8.68 -18.41 -10.73
CA ILE A 211 -8.87 -19.75 -11.31
C ILE A 211 -8.44 -19.82 -12.78
N ARG A 212 -8.48 -18.69 -13.51
CA ARG A 212 -8.06 -18.62 -14.92
C ARG A 212 -6.55 -18.46 -15.12
N GLN A 213 -5.80 -18.19 -14.05
CA GLN A 213 -4.36 -18.02 -14.14
C GLN A 213 -3.66 -19.34 -14.40
N LYS A 214 -2.45 -19.29 -14.96
CA LYS A 214 -1.63 -20.48 -15.22
C LYS A 214 -1.36 -21.30 -13.95
N ASN A 215 -1.24 -20.63 -12.80
CA ASN A 215 -1.07 -21.28 -11.49
C ASN A 215 -2.02 -20.66 -10.45
N PRO A 216 -3.28 -21.14 -10.36
CA PRO A 216 -4.27 -20.58 -9.43
C PRO A 216 -3.91 -20.75 -7.94
N LEU A 217 -3.10 -21.76 -7.61
CA LEU A 217 -2.67 -22.07 -6.25
C LEU A 217 -1.44 -21.25 -5.81
N LEU A 218 -0.87 -20.45 -6.72
CA LEU A 218 0.25 -19.57 -6.41
C LEU A 218 -0.21 -18.40 -5.53
N LYS A 219 0.06 -18.51 -4.23
CA LYS A 219 -0.20 -17.51 -3.19
C LYS A 219 1.00 -17.46 -2.24
N PRO A 220 2.16 -16.93 -2.67
CA PRO A 220 3.40 -16.93 -1.87
C PRO A 220 3.29 -16.14 -0.56
N TRP A 221 2.33 -15.23 -0.44
CA TRP A 221 2.01 -14.51 0.80
C TRP A 221 1.34 -15.39 1.87
N ILE A 222 0.75 -16.53 1.47
CA ILE A 222 0.18 -17.56 2.37
C ILE A 222 1.15 -18.74 2.51
N ASN A 223 1.81 -19.10 1.42
CA ASN A 223 2.64 -20.30 1.27
C ASN A 223 4.09 -19.90 0.92
N PRO A 224 4.95 -19.58 1.92
CA PRO A 224 6.26 -18.99 1.67
C PRO A 224 7.22 -19.87 0.85
N GLU A 225 7.01 -21.19 0.83
CA GLU A 225 7.75 -22.12 -0.01
C GLU A 225 7.55 -21.88 -1.51
N GLN A 226 6.51 -21.12 -1.89
CA GLN A 226 6.24 -20.72 -3.26
C GLN A 226 6.97 -19.43 -3.67
N ILE A 227 7.73 -18.79 -2.78
CA ILE A 227 8.47 -17.57 -3.10
C ILE A 227 9.61 -17.90 -4.08
N LEU A 228 9.52 -17.36 -5.31
CA LEU A 228 10.51 -17.55 -6.37
C LEU A 228 11.51 -16.38 -6.52
N GLY A 229 11.20 -15.23 -5.92
CA GLY A 229 12.05 -14.03 -6.00
C GLY A 229 13.40 -14.22 -5.30
N PRO A 230 14.35 -13.30 -5.46
CA PRO A 230 15.62 -13.38 -4.74
C PRO A 230 15.43 -13.00 -3.26
N LYS A 231 16.18 -13.67 -2.37
CA LYS A 231 16.38 -13.17 -1.00
C LYS A 231 17.35 -12.00 -1.05
N ILE A 232 16.92 -10.84 -0.58
CA ILE A 232 17.75 -9.62 -0.56
C ILE A 232 18.33 -9.36 0.83
N SER A 233 19.45 -8.63 0.89
CA SER A 233 20.06 -8.25 2.15
C SER A 233 19.40 -6.99 2.70
N ILE A 234 19.17 -6.93 4.01
CA ILE A 234 18.72 -5.69 4.65
C ILE A 234 19.74 -4.55 4.47
N ALA A 235 21.02 -4.87 4.22
CA ALA A 235 22.06 -3.89 3.93
C ALA A 235 21.91 -3.22 2.55
N ASP A 236 21.17 -3.83 1.62
CA ASP A 236 20.87 -3.26 0.31
C ASP A 236 19.75 -2.20 0.38
N VAL A 237 19.10 -2.11 1.56
CA VAL A 237 17.97 -1.24 1.84
C VAL A 237 18.39 -0.20 2.87
N SER A 238 18.09 1.07 2.61
CA SER A 238 18.33 2.16 3.56
C SER A 238 17.11 3.05 3.69
N TYR A 239 17.05 3.85 4.74
CA TYR A 239 15.87 4.68 4.97
C TYR A 239 15.75 5.75 3.88
N SER A 240 14.52 5.96 3.39
CA SER A 240 14.20 7.09 2.53
C SER A 240 14.07 8.35 3.39
N THR A 241 15.17 9.07 3.60
CA THR A 241 15.14 10.36 4.29
C THR A 241 14.22 11.34 3.56
N ALA A 242 13.52 12.20 4.30
CA ALA A 242 12.76 13.33 3.73
C ALA A 242 13.65 14.21 2.81
N LYS A 243 14.97 14.18 3.05
CA LYS A 243 16.02 14.63 2.13
C LYS A 243 16.61 13.41 1.40
N VAL A 244 15.94 12.89 0.38
CA VAL A 244 16.68 12.05 -0.60
C VAL A 244 17.53 13.03 -1.38
N ASP A 245 18.85 12.92 -1.28
CA ASP A 245 19.75 13.67 -2.14
C ASP A 245 19.36 13.39 -3.59
N GLN A 246 19.02 14.45 -4.32
CA GLN A 246 18.77 14.40 -5.77
C GLN A 246 20.01 13.95 -6.58
N HIS A 247 21.10 13.59 -5.89
CA HIS A 247 22.38 13.15 -6.43
C HIS A 247 22.56 11.62 -6.44
N LEU A 248 21.58 10.83 -6.00
CA LEU A 248 21.63 9.38 -6.27
C LEU A 248 21.55 9.16 -7.79
N PRO A 249 22.42 8.32 -8.37
CA PRO A 249 22.42 8.09 -9.81
C PRO A 249 21.06 7.56 -10.27
N HIS A 250 20.57 8.11 -11.38
CA HIS A 250 19.32 7.66 -11.99
C HIS A 250 19.48 6.22 -12.48
N THR A 251 18.59 5.33 -12.04
CA THR A 251 18.53 3.96 -12.57
C THR A 251 17.56 3.90 -13.75
N ASP A 252 18.01 3.38 -14.88
CA ASP A 252 17.17 3.11 -16.04
C ASP A 252 16.85 1.60 -16.08
N LEU A 253 15.61 1.21 -15.78
CA LEU A 253 15.20 -0.20 -15.77
C LEU A 253 14.33 -0.57 -16.98
N GLY A 254 14.47 0.12 -18.11
CA GLY A 254 13.89 -0.31 -19.40
C GLY A 254 12.46 -0.83 -19.29
N LEU A 255 11.57 -0.07 -18.65
CA LEU A 255 10.16 -0.44 -18.53
C LEU A 255 9.53 -0.30 -19.93
N THR A 256 9.62 -1.36 -20.73
CA THR A 256 8.84 -1.47 -21.96
C THR A 256 7.38 -1.54 -21.55
N LYS A 257 6.56 -0.65 -22.10
CA LYS A 257 5.11 -0.86 -22.16
C LYS A 257 4.93 -2.20 -22.88
N ASN A 258 4.46 -3.21 -22.17
CA ASN A 258 3.86 -4.34 -22.84
C ASN A 258 2.49 -3.84 -23.31
N ASP A 259 2.37 -3.70 -24.64
CA ASP A 259 1.12 -3.44 -25.35
C ASP A 259 0.10 -4.58 -25.13
#